data_AF-A0A349MX75-F1
#
_entry.id   AF-A0A349MX75-F1
#
_cell.length_a   1.000
_cell.length_b   1.000
_cell.length_c   1.000
_cell.angle_alpha   90.00
_cell.angle_beta   90.00
_cell.angle_gamma   90.00
#
_symmetry.space_group_name_H-M   'P 1'
#
loop_
_entity.id
_entity.type
_entity.pdbx_description
1 polymer ?
#
loop_
_entity_poly.entity_id
_entity_poly.type
_entity_poly.pdbx_seq_one_letter_code
_entity_poly.pdbx_strand_id
1 'polypeptide(L)'
;MKQTKRDIQKQETKLKIYKAALTLIKRQGYTATTIRQITRQAHVSAGTFYVHYNSKEDIIRENYYGELSSYVSERYTSYIQRNPSASLREKILYFSSLQLKLSAEQGWQFVTIVFTSFFTETLNPNIPGFKVE
;
A
#
# COMPACT_ATOMS: atom_id res chain seq x y z
N MET A 1 20.98 -13.29 8.11
CA MET A 1 20.29 -14.52 8.57
C MET A 1 19.62 -15.19 7.37
N LYS A 2 19.70 -16.52 7.22
CA LYS A 2 18.98 -17.26 6.15
C LYS A 2 17.50 -17.40 6.54
N GLN A 3 16.59 -17.17 5.60
CA GLN A 3 15.15 -17.44 5.78
C GLN A 3 14.90 -18.92 6.02
N THR A 4 14.00 -19.24 6.96
CA THR A 4 13.59 -20.62 7.23
C THR A 4 12.53 -21.07 6.21
N LYS A 5 12.34 -22.39 6.06
CA LYS A 5 11.24 -22.97 5.25
C LYS A 5 9.88 -22.42 5.65
N ARG A 6 9.69 -22.13 6.95
CA ARG A 6 8.47 -21.53 7.50
C ARG A 6 8.30 -20.08 7.07
N ASP A 7 9.38 -19.29 7.03
CA ASP A 7 9.32 -17.89 6.58
C ASP A 7 8.94 -17.80 5.10
N ILE A 8 9.52 -18.67 4.27
CA ILE A 8 9.18 -18.77 2.84
C ILE A 8 7.70 -19.09 2.68
N GLN A 9 7.19 -20.11 3.39
CA GLN A 9 5.78 -20.49 3.30
C GLN A 9 4.83 -19.36 3.74
N LYS A 10 5.23 -18.60 4.77
CA LYS A 10 4.49 -17.41 5.23
C LYS A 10 4.41 -16.35 4.14
N GLN A 11 5.53 -16.05 3.46
CA GLN A 11 5.55 -15.07 2.37
C GLN A 11 4.74 -15.52 1.15
N GLU A 12 4.84 -16.79 0.76
CA GLU A 12 4.04 -17.35 -0.33
C GLU A 12 2.53 -17.24 -0.04
N THR A 13 2.12 -17.51 1.20
CA THR A 13 0.72 -17.42 1.61
C THR A 13 0.23 -15.98 1.58
N LYS A 14 1.04 -15.05 2.11
CA LYS A 14 0.77 -13.60 2.02
C LYS A 14 0.59 -13.17 0.55
N LEU A 15 1.46 -13.63 -0.35
CA LEU A 15 1.41 -13.29 -1.77
C LEU A 15 0.16 -13.85 -2.47
N LYS A 16 -0.29 -15.06 -2.11
CA LYS A 16 -1.55 -15.64 -2.62
C LYS A 16 -2.74 -14.78 -2.24
N ILE A 17 -2.83 -14.38 -0.97
CA ILE A 17 -3.89 -13.50 -0.47
C ILE A 17 -3.87 -12.15 -1.19
N TYR A 18 -2.70 -11.53 -1.31
CA TYR A 18 -2.49 -10.26 -2.00
C TYR A 18 -2.99 -10.31 -3.45
N LYS A 19 -2.53 -11.30 -4.23
CA LYS A 19 -2.92 -11.46 -5.63
C LYS A 19 -4.41 -11.72 -5.80
N ALA A 20 -5.00 -12.55 -4.94
CA ALA A 20 -6.43 -12.83 -4.95
C ALA A 20 -7.26 -11.56 -4.70
N ALA A 21 -6.87 -10.76 -3.71
CA ALA A 21 -7.52 -9.50 -3.40
C ALA A 21 -7.46 -8.51 -4.57
N LEU A 22 -6.28 -8.24 -5.12
CA LEU A 22 -6.15 -7.30 -6.24
C LEU A 22 -6.92 -7.76 -7.48
N THR A 23 -6.93 -9.07 -7.76
CA THR A 23 -7.69 -9.63 -8.89
C THR A 23 -9.18 -9.38 -8.72
N LEU A 24 -9.73 -9.65 -7.54
CA LEU A 24 -11.15 -9.42 -7.25
C LEU A 24 -11.49 -7.93 -7.30
N ILE A 25 -10.69 -7.08 -6.66
CA ILE A 25 -10.90 -5.63 -6.60
C ILE A 25 -10.87 -5.03 -8.00
N LYS A 26 -9.92 -5.44 -8.85
CA LYS A 26 -9.85 -5.01 -10.25
C LYS A 26 -11.09 -5.44 -11.05
N ARG A 27 -11.65 -6.62 -10.74
CA ARG A 27 -12.79 -7.17 -11.49
C ARG A 27 -14.14 -6.58 -11.08
N GLN A 28 -14.38 -6.40 -9.78
CA GLN A 28 -15.71 -6.06 -9.25
C GLN A 28 -15.72 -4.83 -8.35
N GLY A 29 -14.60 -4.13 -8.22
CA GLY A 29 -14.45 -2.97 -7.35
C GLY A 29 -14.14 -3.32 -5.90
N TYR A 30 -13.63 -2.31 -5.18
CA TYR A 30 -13.22 -2.43 -3.79
C TYR A 30 -14.38 -2.75 -2.84
N THR A 31 -15.46 -1.97 -2.93
CA THR A 31 -16.61 -2.05 -2.02
C THR A 31 -17.29 -3.41 -2.10
N ALA A 32 -17.43 -3.96 -3.31
CA ALA A 32 -18.06 -5.26 -3.54
C ALA A 32 -17.15 -6.47 -3.24
N THR A 33 -15.87 -6.26 -2.90
CA THR A 33 -14.94 -7.34 -2.55
C THR A 33 -14.94 -7.58 -1.03
N THR A 34 -15.14 -8.84 -0.63
CA THR A 34 -15.17 -9.25 0.78
C THR A 34 -14.01 -10.16 1.14
N ILE A 35 -13.59 -10.17 2.41
CA ILE A 35 -12.53 -11.07 2.92
C ILE A 35 -12.87 -12.53 2.62
N ARG A 36 -14.14 -12.94 2.73
CA ARG A 36 -14.59 -14.30 2.39
C ARG A 36 -14.36 -14.67 0.92
N GLN A 37 -14.55 -13.73 -0.01
CA GLN A 37 -14.24 -13.98 -1.42
C GLN A 37 -12.73 -14.07 -1.65
N ILE A 38 -11.95 -13.22 -0.99
CA ILE A 38 -10.49 -13.22 -1.07
C ILE A 38 -9.92 -14.56 -0.56
N THR A 39 -10.34 -15.00 0.62
CA THR A 39 -9.87 -16.26 1.23
C THR A 39 -10.22 -17.47 0.37
N ARG A 40 -11.45 -17.50 -0.17
CA ARG A 40 -11.89 -18.53 -1.11
C ARG A 40 -11.04 -18.55 -2.39
N GLN A 41 -10.78 -17.38 -2.98
CA GLN A 41 -9.96 -17.24 -4.20
C GLN A 41 -8.48 -17.61 -3.94
N ALA A 42 -7.96 -17.32 -2.75
CA ALA A 42 -6.59 -17.64 -2.35
C ALA A 42 -6.42 -19.08 -1.83
N HIS A 43 -7.51 -19.84 -1.68
CA HIS A 43 -7.55 -21.18 -1.08
C HIS A 43 -6.95 -21.22 0.34
N VAL A 44 -7.35 -20.27 1.19
CA VAL A 44 -6.91 -20.18 2.59
C VAL A 44 -8.11 -20.03 3.54
N SER A 45 -7.91 -20.28 4.82
CA SER A 45 -8.93 -20.01 5.84
C SER A 45 -9.01 -18.51 6.18
N ALA A 46 -10.12 -18.08 6.80
CA ALA A 46 -10.22 -16.71 7.34
C ALA A 46 -9.18 -16.45 8.44
N GLY A 47 -8.92 -17.41 9.32
CA GLY A 47 -7.87 -17.28 10.34
C GLY A 47 -6.49 -17.08 9.71
N THR A 48 -6.20 -17.79 8.61
CA THR A 48 -4.96 -17.59 7.85
C THR A 48 -4.86 -16.19 7.25
N PHE A 49 -5.96 -15.62 6.76
CA PHE A 49 -5.97 -14.22 6.30
C PHE A 49 -5.55 -13.26 7.42
N TYR A 50 -6.16 -13.40 8.60
CA TYR A 50 -5.88 -12.53 9.75
C TYR A 50 -4.48 -12.69 10.35
N VAL A 51 -3.74 -13.75 10.01
CA VAL A 51 -2.30 -13.87 10.31
C VAL A 51 -1.44 -12.92 9.46
N HIS A 52 -1.93 -12.51 8.28
CA HIS A 52 -1.18 -11.70 7.31
C HIS A 52 -1.69 -10.26 7.18
N TYR A 53 -3.00 -10.06 7.28
CA TYR A 53 -3.66 -8.76 7.13
C TYR A 53 -4.80 -8.64 8.13
N ASN A 54 -4.96 -7.49 8.78
CA ASN A 54 -6.07 -7.21 9.67
C ASN A 54 -7.36 -6.89 8.89
N SER A 55 -7.20 -6.37 7.67
CA SER A 55 -8.30 -5.87 6.85
C SER A 55 -8.00 -5.97 5.34
N LYS A 56 -8.98 -5.69 4.48
CA LYS A 56 -8.72 -5.59 3.02
C LYS A 56 -8.10 -4.24 2.66
N GLU A 57 -8.29 -3.23 3.50
CA GLU A 57 -7.69 -1.91 3.46
C GLU A 57 -6.15 -2.02 3.55
N ASP A 58 -5.63 -2.93 4.37
CA ASP A 58 -4.18 -3.18 4.50
C ASP A 58 -3.54 -3.60 3.17
N ILE A 59 -4.24 -4.44 2.40
CA ILE A 59 -3.78 -4.90 1.09
C ILE A 59 -3.75 -3.74 0.10
N ILE A 60 -4.78 -2.89 0.13
CA ILE A 60 -4.85 -1.70 -0.71
C ILE A 60 -3.73 -0.71 -0.39
N ARG A 61 -3.41 -0.52 0.90
CA ARG A 61 -2.28 0.30 1.31
C ARG A 61 -0.96 -0.29 0.83
N GLU A 62 -0.73 -1.58 1.03
CA GLU A 62 0.47 -2.25 0.54
C GLU A 62 0.65 -2.06 -0.97
N ASN A 63 -0.43 -2.23 -1.74
CA ASN A 63 -0.41 -1.98 -3.18
C ASN A 63 -0.10 -0.52 -3.50
N TYR A 64 -0.78 0.43 -2.86
CA TYR A 64 -0.57 1.85 -3.10
C TYR A 64 0.87 2.29 -2.83
N TYR A 65 1.42 1.93 -1.67
CA TYR A 65 2.78 2.33 -1.30
C TYR A 65 3.83 1.65 -2.19
N GLY A 66 3.56 0.43 -2.67
CA GLY A 66 4.41 -0.23 -3.67
C GLY A 66 4.43 0.50 -5.01
N GLU A 67 3.25 0.86 -5.52
CA GLU A 67 3.10 1.66 -6.76
C GLU A 67 3.72 3.05 -6.60
N LEU A 68 3.48 3.72 -5.47
CA LEU A 68 4.04 5.03 -5.15
C LEU A 68 5.56 5.00 -5.10
N SER A 69 6.13 4.02 -4.39
CA SER A 69 7.58 3.84 -4.30
C SER A 69 8.20 3.67 -5.68
N SER A 70 7.60 2.81 -6.51
CA SER A 70 8.09 2.53 -7.87
C SER A 70 7.99 3.77 -8.76
N TYR A 71 6.82 4.42 -8.78
CA TYR A 71 6.54 5.62 -9.57
C TYR A 71 7.47 6.79 -9.20
N VAL A 72 7.64 7.04 -7.90
CA VAL A 72 8.48 8.11 -7.38
C VAL A 72 9.94 7.80 -7.63
N SER A 73 10.42 6.58 -7.33
CA SER A 73 11.82 6.20 -7.50
C SER A 73 12.27 6.39 -8.96
N GLU A 74 11.50 5.89 -9.92
CA GLU A 74 11.79 6.01 -11.35
C GLU A 74 11.90 7.48 -11.80
N ARG A 75 10.89 8.29 -11.48
CA ARG A 75 10.78 9.68 -11.97
C ARG A 75 11.68 10.63 -11.21
N TYR A 76 11.85 10.43 -9.92
CA TYR A 76 12.71 11.24 -9.07
C TYR A 76 14.18 11.01 -9.44
N THR A 77 14.61 9.76 -9.58
CA THR A 77 15.98 9.45 -10.03
C THR A 77 16.29 10.08 -11.38
N SER A 78 15.37 9.95 -12.34
CA SER A 78 15.50 10.57 -13.67
C SER A 78 15.61 12.10 -13.59
N TYR A 79 14.85 12.73 -12.71
CA TYR A 79 14.88 14.18 -12.53
C TYR A 79 16.22 14.67 -11.96
N ILE A 80 16.74 14.02 -10.91
CA ILE A 80 18.02 14.45 -10.30
C ILE A 80 19.17 14.26 -11.29
N GLN A 81 19.16 13.18 -12.06
CA GLN A 81 20.18 12.93 -13.11
C GLN A 81 20.17 14.01 -14.19
N ARG A 82 18.99 14.47 -14.60
CA ARG A 82 18.84 15.54 -15.61
C ARG A 82 19.06 16.94 -15.04
N ASN A 83 18.98 17.11 -13.72
CA ASN A 83 19.07 18.40 -13.04
C ASN A 83 20.02 18.32 -11.84
N PRO A 84 21.33 18.06 -12.06
CA PRO A 84 22.29 17.86 -10.97
C PRO A 84 22.43 19.10 -10.08
N SER A 85 22.25 20.29 -10.64
CA SER A 85 22.31 21.58 -9.95
C SER A 85 20.99 22.00 -9.28
N ALA A 86 19.94 21.17 -9.33
CA ALA A 86 18.67 21.50 -8.68
C ALA A 86 18.86 21.74 -7.17
N SER A 87 18.30 22.85 -6.70
CA SER A 87 18.26 23.20 -5.28
C SER A 87 17.46 22.17 -4.47
N LEU A 88 17.68 22.14 -3.16
CA LEU A 88 16.90 21.30 -2.25
C LEU A 88 15.39 21.61 -2.35
N ARG A 89 15.04 22.89 -2.52
CA ARG A 89 13.65 23.33 -2.67
C ARG A 89 13.00 22.70 -3.91
N GLU A 90 13.68 22.74 -5.05
CA GLU A 90 13.17 22.15 -6.30
C GLU A 90 13.02 20.64 -6.19
N LYS A 91 13.99 19.97 -5.56
CA LYS A 91 13.95 18.53 -5.29
C LYS A 91 12.72 18.16 -4.43
N ILE A 92 12.49 18.87 -3.33
CA ILE A 92 11.31 18.65 -2.47
C ILE A 92 10.01 18.90 -3.24
N LEU A 93 9.90 20.03 -3.94
CA LEU A 93 8.69 20.36 -4.70
C LEU A 93 8.39 19.31 -5.77
N TYR A 94 9.42 18.85 -6.50
CA TYR A 94 9.24 17.83 -7.51
C TYR A 94 8.80 16.49 -6.89
N PHE A 95 9.47 16.05 -5.82
CA PHE A 95 9.08 14.85 -5.07
C PHE A 95 7.62 14.92 -4.58
N SER A 96 7.22 16.01 -3.94
CA SER A 96 5.84 16.23 -3.50
C SER A 96 4.84 16.22 -4.68
N SER A 97 5.22 16.82 -5.81
CA SER A 97 4.37 16.84 -7.01
C SER A 97 4.13 15.43 -7.57
N LEU A 98 5.12 14.54 -7.49
CA LEU A 98 4.99 13.16 -7.96
C LEU A 98 3.96 12.39 -7.13
N GLN A 99 3.98 12.56 -5.81
CA GLN A 99 3.03 11.90 -4.92
C GLN A 99 1.59 12.36 -5.19
N LEU A 100 1.40 13.67 -5.40
CA LEU A 100 0.10 14.25 -5.72
C LEU A 100 -0.42 13.77 -7.08
N LYS A 101 0.44 13.70 -8.11
CA LYS A 101 0.06 13.22 -9.44
C LYS A 101 -0.42 11.76 -9.41
N LEU A 102 0.33 10.87 -8.76
CA LEU A 102 -0.09 9.48 -8.66
C LEU A 102 -1.44 9.34 -7.93
N SER A 103 -1.64 10.13 -6.88
CA SER A 103 -2.92 10.17 -6.17
C SER A 103 -4.05 10.56 -7.13
N ALA A 104 -3.86 11.60 -7.95
CA ALA A 104 -4.86 12.03 -8.93
C ALA A 104 -5.16 10.96 -10.01
N GLU A 105 -4.16 10.17 -10.41
CA GLU A 105 -4.28 9.15 -11.47
C GLU A 105 -4.98 7.86 -10.99
N GLN A 106 -4.83 7.46 -9.73
CA GLN A 106 -5.40 6.21 -9.18
C GLN A 106 -6.91 6.29 -8.90
N GLY A 107 -7.50 7.49 -8.96
CA GLY A 107 -8.92 7.72 -8.75
C GLY A 107 -9.31 7.98 -7.28
N TRP A 108 -10.33 8.81 -7.10
CA TRP A 108 -10.70 9.37 -5.79
C TRP A 108 -11.03 8.32 -4.73
N GLN A 109 -11.77 7.26 -5.07
CA GLN A 109 -12.18 6.22 -4.11
C GLN A 109 -10.97 5.52 -3.48
N PHE A 110 -9.99 5.21 -4.31
CA PHE A 110 -8.78 4.51 -3.90
C PHE A 110 -7.95 5.40 -2.97
N VAL A 111 -7.75 6.66 -3.35
CA VAL A 111 -7.08 7.68 -2.54
C VAL A 111 -7.80 7.85 -1.19
N THR A 112 -9.13 8.00 -1.19
CA THR A 112 -9.91 8.13 0.04
C THR A 112 -9.67 6.95 0.98
N ILE A 113 -9.71 5.71 0.50
CA ILE A 113 -9.48 4.52 1.35
C ILE A 113 -8.08 4.56 1.99
N VAL A 114 -7.05 4.85 1.20
CA VAL A 114 -5.67 4.89 1.69
C VAL A 114 -5.50 6.00 2.73
N PHE A 115 -5.96 7.22 2.43
CA PHE A 115 -5.81 8.36 3.33
C PHE A 115 -6.70 8.23 4.57
N THR A 116 -7.94 7.78 4.44
CA THR A 116 -8.81 7.52 5.59
C THR A 116 -8.21 6.46 6.50
N SER A 117 -7.67 5.36 5.94
CA SER A 117 -6.97 4.35 6.75
C SER A 117 -5.73 4.93 7.44
N PHE A 118 -4.91 5.69 6.71
CA PHE A 118 -3.73 6.35 7.27
C PHE A 118 -4.10 7.31 8.40
N PHE A 119 -5.05 8.22 8.18
CA PHE A 119 -5.49 9.20 9.18
C PHE A 119 -6.21 8.55 10.35
N THR A 120 -7.01 7.50 10.11
CA THR A 120 -7.67 6.78 11.21
C THR A 120 -6.64 6.16 12.14
N GLU A 121 -5.52 5.67 11.62
CA GLU A 121 -4.40 5.24 12.46
C GLU A 121 -3.69 6.45 13.09
N THR A 122 -3.14 7.37 12.30
CA THR A 122 -2.33 8.48 12.83
C THR A 122 -3.07 9.41 13.80
N LEU A 123 -4.37 9.60 13.62
CA LEU A 123 -5.21 10.45 14.48
C LEU A 123 -5.91 9.65 15.59
N ASN A 124 -5.70 8.34 15.69
CA ASN A 124 -6.25 7.56 16.79
C ASN A 124 -5.52 7.95 18.10
N PRO A 125 -6.21 8.57 19.06
CA PRO A 125 -5.60 9.07 20.29
C PRO A 125 -5.06 7.96 21.20
N ASN A 126 -5.38 6.69 20.90
CA ASN A 126 -4.94 5.53 21.67
C ASN A 126 -3.69 4.85 21.08
N ILE A 127 -3.05 5.40 20.03
CA ILE A 127 -1.78 4.85 19.54
C ILE A 127 -0.65 5.22 20.52
N PRO A 128 0.08 4.22 21.07
CA PRO A 128 1.23 4.48 21.93
C PRO A 128 2.30 5.26 21.14
N GLY A 129 2.65 6.47 21.59
CA GLY A 129 3.77 7.25 21.05
C GLY A 129 3.42 8.59 20.41
N PHE A 130 2.14 8.94 20.27
CA PHE A 130 1.73 10.28 19.81
C PHE A 130 1.22 11.11 21.00
N LYS A 131 2.13 11.55 21.86
CA LYS A 131 1.84 12.67 22.76
C LYS A 131 2.16 13.94 21.99
N VAL A 132 1.12 14.71 21.68
CA VAL A 132 1.29 16.11 21.29
C VAL A 132 1.71 16.82 22.58
N GLU A 133 2.97 17.26 22.65
CA GLU A 133 3.43 18.21 23.66
C GLU A 133 2.77 19.57 23.45
#